data_AF-A0A3Q0IWV5-F1
#
_entry.id   AF-A0A3Q0IWV5-F1
#
_cell.length_a   1.000
_cell.length_b   1.000
_cell.length_c   1.000
_cell.angle_alpha   90.00
_cell.angle_beta   90.00
_cell.angle_gamma   90.00
#
_symmetry.space_group_name_H-M   'P 1'
#
loop_
_entity.id
_entity.type
_entity.pdbx_description
1 polymer ?
#
loop_
_entity_poly.entity_id
_entity_poly.type
_entity_poly.pdbx_seq_one_letter_code
_entity_poly.pdbx_strand_id
1 'polypeptide(L)'
;MCLARPEREINPHIYQEEAVYQQDCRLNSTCSIFEAFATRWQSYERSNAPLGIYAHHLVKFLSDRTLSVSNIFLEAHADLIKHNSETNQRPLICVDAASKFKLSDSFLSPIHKRVLDLFSQFNTIKKTSFKLDLPQCSSKVTVTIAPYNCILNVLSVTINTGVALECRTTEEGAQIEWIRKDSEQQTLLIHHLQRVKVDHAIFTPFNESKYCIVT
;
A
#
# COMPACT_ATOMS: atom_id res chain seq x y z
N MET A 1 -10.50 6.02 8.15
CA MET A 1 -10.76 7.32 7.47
C MET A 1 -10.61 7.11 5.97
N CYS A 2 -11.67 7.30 5.19
CA CYS A 2 -11.58 7.30 3.73
C CYS A 2 -10.91 8.60 3.29
N LEU A 3 -9.91 8.52 2.41
CA LEU A 3 -9.13 9.68 1.97
C LEU A 3 -10.00 10.61 1.10
N ALA A 4 -10.09 11.89 1.46
CA ALA A 4 -10.81 12.90 0.67
C ALA A 4 -10.15 13.09 -0.70
N ARG A 5 -10.93 13.15 -1.78
CA ARG A 5 -10.42 13.43 -3.14
C ARG A 5 -9.77 14.82 -3.17
N PRO A 6 -8.56 15.00 -3.73
CA PRO A 6 -7.93 16.32 -3.83
C PRO A 6 -8.75 17.27 -4.71
N GLU A 7 -8.66 18.57 -4.47
CA GLU A 7 -9.40 19.59 -5.22
C GLU A 7 -9.00 19.62 -6.70
N ARG A 8 -9.94 19.99 -7.57
CA ARG A 8 -9.78 19.91 -9.04
C ARG A 8 -8.71 20.86 -9.57
N GLU A 9 -8.52 22.00 -8.94
CA GLU A 9 -7.48 22.96 -9.30
C GLU A 9 -6.07 22.41 -9.06
N ILE A 10 -5.91 21.57 -8.03
CA ILE A 10 -4.61 21.00 -7.62
C ILE A 10 -4.22 19.83 -8.54
N ASN A 11 -5.19 19.01 -8.93
CA ASN A 11 -4.93 17.85 -9.78
C ASN A 11 -6.06 17.61 -10.79
N PRO A 12 -6.10 18.39 -11.89
CA PRO A 12 -7.17 18.29 -12.88
C PRO A 12 -7.18 16.94 -13.61
N HIS A 13 -6.04 16.25 -13.67
CA HIS A 13 -5.90 14.96 -14.35
C HIS A 13 -6.70 13.83 -13.69
N ILE A 14 -6.84 13.82 -12.35
CA ILE A 14 -7.69 12.85 -11.63
C ILE A 14 -9.17 12.95 -12.05
N TYR A 15 -9.59 14.10 -12.55
CA TYR A 15 -10.96 14.35 -13.01
C TYR A 15 -11.14 14.12 -14.52
N GLN A 16 -10.03 13.91 -15.25
CA GLN A 16 -10.02 13.55 -16.66
C GLN A 16 -9.95 12.02 -16.85
N GLU A 17 -9.63 11.27 -15.79
CA GLU A 17 -9.72 9.81 -15.76
C GLU A 17 -11.18 9.37 -15.80
N GLU A 18 -11.73 9.22 -17.00
CA GLU A 18 -12.92 8.40 -17.19
C GLU A 18 -12.49 6.94 -17.03
N ALA A 19 -13.11 6.24 -16.08
CA ALA A 19 -12.95 4.79 -15.99
C ALA A 19 -13.46 4.19 -17.30
N VAL A 20 -12.54 3.80 -18.18
CA VAL A 20 -12.87 3.02 -19.36
C VAL A 20 -13.28 1.64 -18.86
N TYR A 21 -14.56 1.48 -18.55
CA TYR A 21 -15.13 0.21 -18.14
C TYR A 21 -15.17 -0.69 -19.37
N GLN A 22 -14.07 -1.37 -19.66
CA GLN A 22 -14.12 -2.54 -20.52
C GLN A 22 -14.90 -3.60 -19.75
N GLN A 23 -16.19 -3.70 -20.06
CA GLN A 23 -17.10 -4.72 -19.58
C GLN A 23 -16.68 -6.08 -20.17
N ASP A 24 -15.50 -6.57 -19.79
CA ASP A 24 -15.02 -7.91 -20.13
C ASP A 24 -15.71 -8.99 -19.29
N CYS A 25 -16.57 -8.58 -18.35
CA CYS A 25 -17.58 -9.47 -17.78
C CYS A 25 -18.69 -9.65 -18.82
N ARG A 26 -18.47 -10.53 -19.80
CA ARG A 26 -19.58 -11.19 -20.49
C ARG A 26 -20.54 -11.68 -19.39
N LEU A 27 -21.81 -11.28 -19.49
CA LEU A 27 -22.95 -11.73 -18.67
C LEU A 27 -23.20 -13.24 -18.84
N ASN A 28 -22.17 -14.05 -18.62
CA ASN A 28 -22.26 -15.49 -18.49
C ASN A 28 -22.38 -15.78 -17.00
N SER A 29 -23.47 -16.47 -16.65
CA SER A 29 -23.99 -16.79 -15.33
C SER A 29 -23.11 -17.70 -14.47
N THR A 30 -21.78 -17.55 -14.50
CA THR A 30 -20.84 -18.44 -13.80
C THR A 30 -19.75 -17.68 -13.04
N CYS A 31 -19.99 -16.42 -12.67
CA CYS A 31 -19.08 -15.71 -11.77
C CYS A 31 -19.18 -16.37 -10.39
N SER A 32 -18.10 -16.99 -9.92
CA SER A 32 -18.04 -17.48 -8.55
C SER A 32 -17.71 -16.30 -7.64
N ILE A 33 -18.71 -15.87 -6.86
CA ILE A 33 -18.57 -14.76 -5.93
C ILE A 33 -18.32 -15.33 -4.54
N PHE A 34 -17.25 -14.86 -3.91
CA PHE A 34 -16.92 -15.19 -2.53
C PHE A 34 -16.75 -13.89 -1.76
N GLU A 35 -17.63 -13.65 -0.79
CA GLU A 35 -17.58 -12.48 0.07
C GLU A 35 -17.35 -12.94 1.51
N ALA A 36 -16.30 -12.42 2.14
CA ALA A 36 -16.06 -12.63 3.56
C ALA A 36 -15.93 -11.27 4.25
N PHE A 37 -16.74 -11.08 5.28
CA PHE A 37 -16.81 -9.86 6.06
C PHE A 37 -16.25 -10.13 7.45
N ALA A 38 -15.38 -9.24 7.92
CA ALA A 38 -14.87 -9.27 9.28
C ALA A 38 -16.00 -9.19 10.32
N THR A 39 -17.13 -8.57 9.96
CA THR A 39 -18.34 -8.43 10.77
C THR A 39 -19.51 -7.92 9.92
N ARG A 40 -20.74 -7.98 10.46
CA ARG A 40 -21.91 -7.30 9.85
C ARG A 40 -22.06 -5.83 10.25
N TRP A 41 -21.43 -5.40 11.34
CA TRP A 41 -21.70 -4.09 11.96
C TRP A 41 -20.43 -3.28 12.15
N GLN A 42 -19.69 -3.55 13.23
CA GLN A 42 -18.45 -2.86 13.58
C GLN A 42 -17.29 -3.83 13.57
N SER A 43 -16.21 -3.41 12.90
CA SER A 43 -14.90 -4.07 12.94
C SER A 43 -14.03 -3.34 13.94
N TYR A 44 -13.21 -4.09 14.68
CA TYR A 44 -12.39 -3.53 15.74
C TYR A 44 -10.90 -3.75 15.45
N GLU A 45 -10.10 -2.81 15.95
CA GLU A 45 -8.65 -2.85 15.97
C GLU A 45 -8.15 -2.38 17.35
N ARG A 46 -6.97 -2.85 17.76
CA ARG A 46 -6.34 -2.39 19.00
C ARG A 46 -5.33 -1.30 18.62
N SER A 47 -5.32 -0.18 19.35
CA SER A 47 -4.57 1.03 18.99
C SER A 47 -3.06 0.84 18.77
N ASN A 48 -2.48 -0.25 19.28
CA ASN A 48 -1.04 -0.56 19.15
C ASN A 48 -0.78 -1.93 18.49
N ALA A 49 -1.80 -2.56 17.91
CA ALA A 49 -1.61 -3.83 17.21
C ALA A 49 -1.24 -3.58 15.74
N PRO A 50 -0.28 -4.32 15.17
CA PRO A 50 0.10 -4.17 13.77
C PRO A 50 -1.01 -4.62 12.81
N LEU A 51 -2.00 -5.38 13.30
CA LEU A 51 -3.13 -5.91 12.55
C LEU A 51 -4.42 -5.67 13.32
N GLY A 52 -5.50 -5.38 12.59
CA GLY A 52 -6.86 -5.41 13.14
C GLY A 52 -7.22 -6.81 13.66
N ILE A 53 -8.20 -6.89 14.56
CA ILE A 53 -8.51 -8.13 15.29
C ILE A 53 -8.78 -9.28 14.32
N TYR A 54 -9.63 -9.08 13.32
CA TYR A 54 -9.93 -10.12 12.34
C TYR A 54 -8.74 -10.55 11.49
N ALA A 55 -7.93 -9.58 11.02
CA ALA A 55 -6.75 -9.86 10.21
C ALA A 55 -5.71 -10.69 10.99
N HIS A 56 -5.58 -10.45 12.30
CA HIS A 56 -4.73 -11.24 13.19
C HIS A 56 -5.13 -12.72 13.24
N HIS A 57 -6.42 -13.05 13.18
CA HIS A 57 -6.89 -14.43 13.13
C HIS A 57 -6.80 -15.02 11.71
N LEU A 58 -7.12 -14.23 10.69
CA LEU A 58 -7.08 -14.65 9.28
C LEU A 58 -5.67 -15.06 8.82
N VAL A 59 -4.64 -14.30 9.18
CA VAL A 59 -3.26 -14.52 8.70
C VAL A 59 -2.70 -15.90 9.08
N LYS A 60 -3.20 -16.50 10.17
CA LYS A 60 -2.80 -17.83 10.63
C LYS A 60 -3.09 -18.93 9.60
N PHE A 61 -4.12 -18.73 8.77
CA PHE A 61 -4.61 -19.73 7.82
C PHE A 61 -4.28 -19.40 6.36
N LEU A 62 -3.89 -18.15 6.05
CA LEU A 62 -3.57 -17.72 4.68
C LEU A 62 -2.38 -18.46 4.05
N SER A 63 -1.46 -18.95 4.88
CA SER A 63 -0.26 -19.67 4.39
C SER A 63 -0.53 -21.14 4.07
N ASP A 64 -1.66 -21.70 4.52
CA ASP A 64 -1.99 -23.10 4.28
C ASP A 64 -2.46 -23.29 2.82
N ARG A 65 -1.62 -23.97 2.03
CA ARG A 65 -1.84 -24.23 0.61
C ARG A 65 -2.87 -25.35 0.36
N THR A 66 -3.29 -26.08 1.40
CA THR A 66 -4.21 -27.21 1.28
C THR A 66 -5.68 -26.79 1.39
N LEU A 67 -5.94 -25.71 2.13
CA LEU A 67 -7.28 -25.19 2.39
C LEU A 67 -7.89 -24.52 1.16
N SER A 68 -9.19 -24.72 0.98
CA SER A 68 -9.98 -23.86 0.10
C SER A 68 -10.13 -22.47 0.71
N VAL A 69 -10.37 -21.46 -0.13
CA VAL A 69 -10.65 -20.09 0.28
C VAL A 69 -11.76 -20.07 1.34
N SER A 70 -12.86 -20.80 1.12
CA SER A 70 -13.94 -20.93 2.10
C SER A 70 -13.48 -21.44 3.46
N ASN A 71 -12.60 -22.45 3.48
CA ASN A 71 -12.14 -23.07 4.72
C ASN A 71 -11.17 -22.15 5.46
N ILE A 72 -10.30 -21.42 4.76
CA ILE A 72 -9.43 -20.40 5.37
C ILE A 72 -10.25 -19.43 6.22
N PHE A 73 -11.35 -18.92 5.67
CA PHE A 73 -12.22 -17.98 6.38
C PHE A 73 -13.02 -18.65 7.50
N LEU A 74 -13.55 -19.87 7.30
CA LEU A 74 -14.27 -20.60 8.35
C LEU A 74 -13.38 -20.88 9.56
N GLU A 75 -12.14 -21.32 9.34
CA GLU A 75 -11.15 -21.55 10.39
C GLU A 75 -10.79 -20.24 11.10
N ALA A 76 -10.58 -19.15 10.36
CA ALA A 76 -10.35 -17.83 10.95
C ALA A 76 -11.53 -17.35 11.81
N HIS A 77 -12.77 -17.66 11.40
CA HIS A 77 -13.97 -17.29 12.15
C HIS A 77 -14.09 -18.10 13.44
N ALA A 78 -13.83 -19.41 13.38
CA ALA A 78 -13.80 -20.27 14.55
C ALA A 78 -12.72 -19.83 15.54
N ASP A 79 -11.52 -19.51 15.04
CA ASP A 79 -10.41 -19.01 15.86
C ASP A 79 -10.74 -17.66 16.50
N LEU A 80 -11.37 -16.74 15.76
CA LEU A 80 -11.85 -15.46 16.29
C LEU A 80 -12.89 -15.69 17.39
N ILE A 81 -13.96 -16.45 17.14
CA ILE A 81 -15.05 -16.69 18.10
C ILE A 81 -14.52 -17.33 19.39
N LYS A 82 -13.56 -18.25 19.27
CA LYS A 82 -12.95 -18.93 20.42
C LYS A 82 -12.13 -17.99 21.31
N HIS A 83 -11.45 -16.99 20.75
CA HIS A 83 -10.48 -16.16 21.47
C HIS A 83 -10.92 -14.71 21.68
N ASN A 84 -12.06 -14.31 21.13
CA ASN A 84 -12.52 -12.92 21.14
C ASN A 84 -13.75 -12.75 22.04
N SER A 85 -13.55 -12.91 23.35
CA SER A 85 -14.60 -12.67 24.36
C SER A 85 -14.93 -11.19 24.57
N GLU A 86 -14.08 -10.28 24.07
CA GLU A 86 -14.11 -8.85 24.40
C GLU A 86 -14.86 -8.00 23.36
N THR A 87 -15.05 -8.48 22.13
CA THR A 87 -15.69 -7.69 21.07
C THR A 87 -16.88 -8.42 20.46
N ASN A 88 -17.93 -7.67 20.11
CA ASN A 88 -19.13 -8.20 19.44
C ASN A 88 -18.91 -8.46 17.94
N GLN A 89 -17.68 -8.73 17.54
CA GLN A 89 -17.33 -8.91 16.14
C GLN A 89 -17.78 -10.29 15.66
N ARG A 90 -18.80 -10.33 14.78
CA ARG A 90 -19.39 -11.56 14.26
C ARG A 90 -19.16 -11.67 12.76
N PRO A 91 -18.10 -12.39 12.33
CA PRO A 91 -17.74 -12.44 10.93
C PRO A 91 -18.75 -13.25 10.11
N LEU A 92 -18.84 -12.97 8.82
CA LEU A 92 -19.84 -13.54 7.90
C LEU A 92 -19.16 -13.97 6.60
N ILE A 93 -19.61 -15.10 6.04
CA ILE A 93 -19.24 -15.50 4.68
C ILE A 93 -20.51 -15.65 3.86
N CYS A 94 -20.52 -15.08 2.66
CA CYS A 94 -21.51 -15.30 1.62
C CYS A 94 -20.78 -15.94 0.42
N VAL A 95 -21.21 -17.12 0.00
CA VAL A 95 -20.59 -17.86 -1.10
C VAL A 95 -21.65 -18.15 -2.15
N ASP A 96 -21.47 -17.57 -3.32
CA ASP A 96 -22.19 -17.91 -4.54
C ASP A 96 -21.19 -18.49 -5.55
N ALA A 97 -20.69 -19.69 -5.22
CA ALA A 97 -19.65 -20.37 -5.98
C ALA A 97 -19.98 -21.85 -6.09
N ALA A 98 -20.01 -22.36 -7.32
CA ALA A 98 -20.26 -23.78 -7.60
C ALA A 98 -19.03 -24.67 -7.34
N SER A 99 -17.83 -24.08 -7.25
CA SER A 99 -16.55 -24.78 -7.13
C SER A 99 -15.77 -24.36 -5.89
N LYS A 100 -14.96 -25.28 -5.36
CA LYS A 100 -14.02 -25.00 -4.26
C LYS A 100 -12.70 -24.51 -4.85
N PHE A 101 -12.37 -23.26 -4.58
CA PHE A 101 -11.11 -22.64 -5.00
C PHE A 101 -10.09 -22.67 -3.88
N LYS A 102 -8.81 -22.82 -4.20
CA LYS A 102 -7.68 -22.65 -3.29
C LYS A 102 -6.83 -21.47 -3.73
N LEU A 103 -6.19 -20.79 -2.78
CA LEU A 103 -5.20 -19.74 -3.09
C LEU A 103 -3.94 -20.28 -3.80
N SER A 104 -3.78 -21.61 -3.82
CA SER A 104 -2.68 -22.34 -4.46
C SER A 104 -3.03 -22.87 -5.85
N ASP A 105 -4.25 -22.66 -6.34
CA ASP A 105 -4.66 -23.13 -7.66
C ASP A 105 -3.78 -22.49 -8.75
N SER A 106 -3.38 -23.30 -9.72
CA SER A 106 -2.43 -22.88 -10.76
C SER A 106 -3.04 -21.87 -11.75
N PHE A 107 -2.28 -20.85 -12.10
CA PHE A 107 -2.63 -19.92 -13.18
C PHE A 107 -2.41 -20.58 -14.55
N LEU A 108 -3.47 -21.11 -15.16
CA LEU A 108 -3.35 -21.87 -16.42
C LEU A 108 -3.53 -21.03 -17.71
N SER A 109 -3.94 -19.76 -17.61
CA SER A 109 -4.28 -18.95 -18.79
C SER A 109 -3.18 -17.95 -19.17
N PRO A 110 -2.87 -17.77 -20.47
CA PRO A 110 -2.01 -16.70 -20.97
C PRO A 110 -2.44 -15.29 -20.55
N ILE A 111 -3.74 -15.07 -20.32
CA ILE A 111 -4.28 -13.79 -19.81
C ILE A 111 -3.71 -13.49 -18.41
N HIS A 112 -3.54 -14.51 -17.58
CA HIS A 112 -2.95 -14.35 -16.25
C HIS A 112 -1.50 -13.87 -16.31
N LYS A 113 -0.73 -14.32 -17.30
CA LYS A 113 0.66 -13.86 -17.49
C LYS A 113 0.71 -12.35 -17.77
N ARG A 114 -0.14 -11.84 -18.65
CA ARG A 114 -0.20 -10.40 -18.96
C ARG A 114 -0.59 -9.58 -17.72
N VAL A 115 -1.53 -10.07 -16.91
CA VAL A 115 -1.91 -9.42 -15.65
C VAL A 115 -0.76 -9.44 -14.65
N LEU A 116 -0.03 -10.55 -14.53
CA LEU A 116 1.17 -10.63 -13.68
C LEU A 116 2.27 -9.68 -14.17
N ASP A 117 2.47 -9.57 -15.48
CA ASP A 117 3.44 -8.63 -16.06
C ASP A 117 3.04 -7.18 -15.73
N LEU A 118 1.76 -6.81 -15.78
CA LEU A 118 1.27 -5.50 -15.34
C LEU A 118 1.49 -5.28 -13.83
N PHE A 119 1.18 -6.26 -12.98
CA PHE A 119 1.45 -6.15 -11.54
C PHE A 119 2.94 -6.06 -11.22
N SER A 120 3.79 -6.72 -11.99
CA SER A 120 5.24 -6.61 -11.85
C SER A 120 5.74 -5.19 -12.13
N GLN A 121 5.06 -4.45 -13.01
CA GLN A 121 5.37 -3.03 -13.28
C GLN A 121 5.04 -2.14 -12.08
N PHE A 122 4.03 -2.47 -11.28
CA PHE A 122 3.73 -1.71 -10.05
C PHE A 122 4.73 -1.98 -8.91
N ASN A 123 5.44 -3.11 -8.95
CA ASN A 123 6.52 -3.44 -8.00
C ASN A 123 7.92 -2.99 -8.48
N THR A 124 7.99 -2.06 -9.43
CA THR A 124 9.25 -1.67 -10.09
C THR A 124 10.17 -0.80 -9.26
N ILE A 125 9.66 -0.11 -8.22
CA ILE A 125 10.50 0.77 -7.42
C ILE A 125 11.43 -0.10 -6.59
N LYS A 126 12.66 -0.28 -7.08
CA LYS A 126 13.71 -0.97 -6.33
C LYS A 126 14.33 0.00 -5.34
N LYS A 127 14.90 -0.56 -4.27
CA LYS A 127 15.76 0.21 -3.37
C LYS A 127 16.88 0.84 -4.19
N THR A 128 16.90 2.17 -4.22
CA THR A 128 17.86 2.94 -5.01
C THR A 128 18.58 3.91 -4.09
N SER A 129 19.90 3.96 -4.16
CA SER A 129 20.70 4.87 -3.36
C SER A 129 21.59 5.72 -4.25
N PHE A 130 21.62 7.02 -3.99
CA PHE A 130 22.46 7.97 -4.71
C PHE A 130 23.21 8.85 -3.71
N LYS A 131 24.44 9.21 -4.10
CA LYS A 131 25.29 10.12 -3.33
C LYS A 131 25.20 11.49 -3.96
N LEU A 132 24.77 12.46 -3.17
CA LEU A 132 24.77 13.87 -3.52
C LEU A 132 26.01 14.50 -2.88
N ASP A 133 26.85 15.09 -3.72
CA ASP A 133 27.87 16.01 -3.23
C ASP A 133 27.22 17.38 -3.08
N LEU A 134 27.20 17.91 -1.87
CA LEU A 134 26.69 19.24 -1.57
C LEU A 134 27.90 20.15 -1.30
N PRO A 135 28.42 20.87 -2.31
CA PRO A 135 29.65 21.64 -2.19
C PRO A 135 29.58 22.69 -1.09
N GLN A 136 28.37 23.20 -0.83
CA GLN A 136 28.10 24.24 0.16
C GLN A 136 28.13 23.72 1.61
N CYS A 137 28.07 22.40 1.80
CA CYS A 137 28.02 21.77 3.11
C CYS A 137 29.31 21.01 3.46
N SER A 138 30.27 20.93 2.52
CA SER A 138 31.44 20.01 2.59
C SER A 138 31.05 18.59 3.02
N SER A 139 29.82 18.19 2.71
CA SER A 139 29.17 17.00 3.27
C SER A 139 28.62 16.17 2.12
N LYS A 140 28.94 14.87 2.16
CA LYS A 140 28.38 13.88 1.24
C LYS A 140 27.07 13.38 1.81
N VAL A 141 25.98 13.66 1.12
CA VAL A 141 24.65 13.18 1.51
C VAL A 141 24.36 11.90 0.75
N THR A 142 23.94 10.86 1.45
CA THR A 142 23.44 9.64 0.79
C THR A 142 21.94 9.58 0.95
N VAL A 143 21.23 9.60 -0.17
CA VAL A 143 19.78 9.44 -0.20
C VAL A 143 19.47 8.02 -0.65
N THR A 144 18.55 7.37 0.04
CA THR A 144 18.06 6.02 -0.28
C THR A 144 16.55 6.05 -0.37
N ILE A 145 16.02 5.62 -1.51
CA ILE A 145 14.58 5.51 -1.77
C ILE A 145 14.24 4.02 -1.82
N ALA A 146 13.19 3.59 -1.12
CA ALA A 146 12.74 2.21 -1.14
C ALA A 146 11.23 2.07 -0.91
N PRO A 147 10.58 1.01 -1.43
CA PRO A 147 9.21 0.66 -1.06
C PRO A 147 9.03 0.52 0.45
N TYR A 148 7.87 0.93 0.97
CA TYR A 148 7.55 0.79 2.38
C TYR A 148 6.56 -0.36 2.61
N ASN A 149 6.98 -1.41 3.33
CA ASN A 149 6.13 -2.50 3.85
C ASN A 149 5.11 -3.10 2.84
N CYS A 150 5.53 -3.27 1.57
CA CYS A 150 4.68 -3.78 0.49
C CYS A 150 3.45 -2.91 0.14
N ILE A 151 3.41 -1.67 0.62
CA ILE A 151 2.37 -0.70 0.28
C ILE A 151 2.76 -0.01 -1.02
N LEU A 152 2.00 -0.24 -2.09
CA LEU A 152 2.35 0.22 -3.44
C LEU A 152 2.37 1.75 -3.60
N ASN A 153 1.64 2.46 -2.74
CA ASN A 153 1.49 3.92 -2.83
C ASN A 153 2.24 4.68 -1.72
N VAL A 154 3.22 4.04 -1.08
CA VAL A 154 4.07 4.65 -0.06
C VAL A 154 5.54 4.32 -0.34
N LEU A 155 6.38 5.37 -0.34
CA LEU A 155 7.84 5.23 -0.41
C LEU A 155 8.48 5.70 0.89
N SER A 156 9.59 5.04 1.24
CA SER A 156 10.50 5.48 2.27
C SER A 156 11.68 6.21 1.63
N VAL A 157 12.04 7.36 2.18
CA VAL A 157 13.24 8.11 1.81
C VAL A 157 14.10 8.27 3.06
N THR A 158 15.27 7.65 3.03
CA THR A 158 16.28 7.77 4.07
C THR A 158 17.41 8.66 3.58
N ILE A 159 17.72 9.70 4.33
CA ILE A 159 18.78 10.66 4.05
C ILE A 159 19.82 10.51 5.16
N ASN A 160 21.00 10.03 4.80
CA ASN A 160 22.16 9.96 5.69
C ASN A 160 23.03 11.19 5.43
N THR A 161 23.15 12.02 6.45
CA THR A 161 23.79 13.33 6.40
C THR A 161 24.28 13.67 7.79
N GLY A 162 25.42 14.35 7.93
CA GLY A 162 25.86 14.88 9.22
C GLY A 162 25.14 16.16 9.64
N VAL A 163 24.15 16.61 8.85
CA VAL A 163 23.39 17.84 9.09
C VAL A 163 21.89 17.61 8.95
N ALA A 164 21.11 18.21 9.85
CA ALA A 164 19.65 18.21 9.78
C ALA A 164 19.16 18.87 8.48
N LEU A 165 18.23 18.22 7.77
CA LEU A 165 17.60 18.76 6.57
C LEU A 165 16.11 18.95 6.83
N GLU A 166 15.51 19.94 6.18
CA GLU A 166 14.06 19.93 5.99
C GLU A 166 13.77 19.22 4.66
N CYS A 167 12.56 18.68 4.51
CA CYS A 167 12.09 18.10 3.25
C CYS A 167 10.72 18.68 2.94
N ARG A 168 10.50 19.10 1.70
CA ARG A 168 9.22 19.62 1.20
C ARG A 168 8.90 18.95 -0.13
N THR A 169 7.63 18.67 -0.39
CA THR A 169 7.16 18.23 -1.71
C THR A 169 6.85 19.45 -2.59
N THR A 170 6.99 19.29 -3.91
CA THR A 170 6.44 20.25 -4.88
C THR A 170 4.93 20.21 -4.97
N GLU A 171 4.32 19.05 -4.68
CA GLU A 171 2.90 18.83 -4.92
C GLU A 171 2.12 18.60 -3.63
N GLU A 172 0.93 19.20 -3.57
CA GLU A 172 -0.07 18.97 -2.51
C GLU A 172 -0.74 17.58 -2.61
N GLY A 173 -0.44 16.80 -3.65
CA GLY A 173 -0.95 15.44 -3.84
C GLY A 173 -0.27 14.39 -2.97
N ALA A 174 1.02 14.55 -2.70
CA ALA A 174 1.79 13.64 -1.86
C ALA A 174 1.95 14.21 -0.45
N GLN A 175 1.85 13.34 0.56
CA GLN A 175 2.01 13.75 1.96
C GLN A 175 3.32 13.22 2.52
N ILE A 176 4.11 14.09 3.15
CA ILE A 176 5.33 13.69 3.87
C ILE A 176 5.02 13.44 5.34
N GLU A 177 5.49 12.31 5.84
CA GLU A 177 5.52 11.99 7.28
C GLU A 177 6.96 11.70 7.71
N TRP A 178 7.44 12.35 8.76
CA TRP A 178 8.76 12.06 9.33
C TRP A 178 8.65 10.92 10.35
N ILE A 179 9.32 9.79 10.11
CA ILE A 179 9.38 8.69 11.09
C ILE A 179 10.63 8.79 11.98
N ARG A 180 11.73 9.33 11.44
CA ARG A 180 12.99 9.46 12.16
C ARG A 180 13.70 10.75 11.79
N LYS A 181 14.18 11.49 12.77
CA LYS A 181 14.90 12.75 12.57
C LYS A 181 16.10 12.84 13.51
N ASP A 182 17.13 12.06 13.20
CA ASP A 182 18.38 12.05 13.95
C ASP A 182 19.42 12.85 13.18
N SER A 183 20.46 13.35 13.86
CA SER A 183 21.49 14.20 13.27
C SER A 183 22.32 13.51 12.18
N GLU A 184 22.37 12.17 12.19
CA GLU A 184 23.13 11.35 11.23
C GLU A 184 22.23 10.70 10.16
N GLN A 185 20.96 10.49 10.50
CA GLN A 185 20.00 9.77 9.67
C GLN A 185 18.59 10.31 9.85
N GLN A 186 18.00 10.68 8.73
CA GLN A 186 16.66 11.20 8.61
C GLN A 186 15.85 10.24 7.75
N THR A 187 14.64 9.87 8.16
CA THR A 187 13.76 9.00 7.38
C THR A 187 12.35 9.56 7.35
N LEU A 188 11.85 9.74 6.13
CA LEU A 188 10.49 10.17 5.86
C LEU A 188 9.76 9.15 4.99
N LEU A 189 8.44 9.17 5.08
CA LEU A 189 7.54 8.51 4.17
C LEU A 189 6.91 9.52 3.23
N ILE A 190 6.72 9.10 1.98
CA ILE A 190 5.90 9.81 1.00
C ILE A 190 4.67 8.96 0.77
N HIS A 191 3.52 9.47 1.22
CA HIS A 191 2.23 8.84 1.06
C HIS A 191 1.51 9.37 -0.18
N HIS A 192 0.47 8.63 -0.58
CA HIS A 192 -0.48 9.01 -1.63
C HIS A 192 0.13 9.13 -3.03
N LEU A 193 1.11 8.30 -3.36
CA LEU A 193 1.77 8.33 -4.68
C LEU A 193 0.82 8.12 -5.85
N GLN A 194 -0.36 7.51 -5.63
CA GLN A 194 -1.41 7.41 -6.66
C GLN A 194 -1.96 8.78 -7.13
N ARG A 195 -1.70 9.85 -6.37
CA ARG A 195 -2.07 11.23 -6.70
C ARG A 195 -0.98 11.98 -7.46
N VAL A 196 0.24 11.45 -7.52
CA VAL A 196 1.35 12.04 -8.25
C VAL A 196 1.20 11.68 -9.72
N LYS A 197 1.16 12.68 -10.60
CA LYS A 197 0.91 12.50 -12.06
C LYS A 197 2.03 13.04 -12.94
N VAL A 198 3.01 13.72 -12.34
CA VAL A 198 4.21 14.27 -12.98
C VAL A 198 5.42 13.92 -12.12
N ASP A 199 6.63 14.12 -12.64
CA ASP A 199 7.88 13.90 -11.90
C ASP A 199 7.84 14.66 -10.56
N HIS A 200 8.05 13.92 -9.47
CA HIS A 200 7.89 14.49 -8.12
C HIS A 200 9.25 14.95 -7.60
N ALA A 201 9.31 16.18 -7.10
CA ALA A 201 10.53 16.73 -6.56
C ALA A 201 10.43 16.89 -5.04
N ILE A 202 11.38 16.29 -4.34
CA ILE A 202 11.60 16.52 -2.90
C ILE A 202 12.68 17.56 -2.77
N PHE A 203 12.36 18.68 -2.13
CA PHE A 203 13.32 19.72 -1.83
C PHE A 203 13.87 19.61 -0.43
N THR A 204 15.19 19.67 -0.32
CA THR A 204 15.85 19.87 0.97
C THR A 204 16.45 21.28 1.02
N PRO A 205 15.82 22.26 1.69
CA PRO A 205 16.44 23.56 1.86
C PRO A 205 17.62 23.43 2.83
N PHE A 206 18.76 23.95 2.41
CA PHE A 206 19.95 24.10 3.25
C PHE A 206 20.48 25.52 3.06
N ASN A 207 20.46 26.34 4.12
CA ASN A 207 20.96 27.72 4.14
C ASN A 207 20.66 28.49 2.83
N GLU A 208 19.38 28.74 2.55
CA GLU A 208 18.87 29.48 1.38
C GLU A 208 19.02 28.79 0.01
N SER A 209 19.79 27.70 -0.08
CA SER A 209 19.91 26.88 -1.29
C SER A 209 18.83 25.79 -1.33
N LYS A 210 18.10 25.69 -2.45
CA LYS A 210 17.11 24.63 -2.69
C LYS A 210 17.75 23.50 -3.50
N TYR A 211 17.83 22.30 -2.92
CA TYR A 211 18.27 21.10 -3.65
C TYR A 211 17.06 20.28 -4.04
N CYS A 212 16.99 19.88 -5.33
CA CYS A 212 15.88 19.13 -5.90
C CYS A 212 16.27 17.66 -6.05
N ILE A 213 15.51 16.76 -5.44
CA ILE A 213 15.58 15.33 -5.71
C ILE A 213 14.35 15.00 -6.55
N VAL A 214 14.54 14.81 -7.86
CA VAL A 214 13.48 14.37 -8.77
C VAL A 214 13.37 12.85 -8.66
N THR A 215 12.19 12.35 -8.31
CA THR A 215 11.85 10.94 -8.15
C THR A 215 10.80 10.53 -9.17
#